data_AF-A0A4R6JZ50-F1
#
_entry.id   AF-A0A4R6JZ50-F1
#
_cell.length_a   1.000
_cell.length_b   1.000
_cell.length_c   1.000
_cell.angle_alpha   90.00
_cell.angle_beta   90.00
_cell.angle_gamma   90.00
#
_symmetry.space_group_name_H-M   'P 1'
#
loop_
_entity.id
_entity.type
_entity.pdbx_description
1 polymer ?
#
loop_
_entity_poly.entity_id
_entity_poly.type
_entity_poly.pdbx_seq_one_letter_code
_entity_poly.pdbx_strand_id
1 'polypeptide(L)'
;MSNVPWWGLPLIAALFALAGAAAVQLLSARNDYLLSRRRRTRRWYEERKAAYVALLSVFERDTFRLRAAFDAGEKPVPALVYLDEVGPALMNVRLLASGPVRSAALAVHLLLQKLHGEMNPASVIGVQPEIHFRELLTQVPLVMQQFEAAIRDELGIDATPPAPPAAPNGRSRGLLRRPARDEPLEGLAEIGQDRKV
;
A
#
# COMPACT_ATOMS: atom_id res chain seq x y z
N MET A 1 -70.86 -11.65 -27.16
CA MET A 1 -70.22 -12.01 -25.88
C MET A 1 -68.98 -12.84 -26.20
N SER A 2 -67.78 -12.28 -26.03
CA SER A 2 -66.53 -13.01 -26.28
C SER A 2 -66.23 -13.94 -25.09
N ASN A 3 -66.46 -15.23 -25.30
CA ASN A 3 -66.19 -16.26 -24.29
C ASN A 3 -64.68 -16.54 -24.30
N VAL A 4 -63.94 -15.94 -23.36
CA VAL A 4 -62.50 -16.20 -23.22
C VAL A 4 -62.34 -17.65 -22.78
N PRO A 5 -61.56 -18.48 -23.51
CA PRO A 5 -61.40 -19.88 -23.15
C PRO A 5 -60.78 -20.02 -21.76
N TRP A 6 -61.28 -20.98 -20.97
CA TRP A 6 -60.89 -21.21 -19.57
C TRP A 6 -59.38 -21.50 -19.39
N TRP A 7 -58.71 -21.96 -20.44
CA TRP A 7 -57.27 -22.21 -20.50
C TRP A 7 -56.42 -20.99 -20.88
N GLY A 8 -57.04 -19.85 -21.26
CA GLY A 8 -56.31 -18.64 -21.67
C GLY A 8 -55.55 -17.97 -20.52
N LEU A 9 -56.15 -17.89 -19.34
CA LEU A 9 -55.54 -17.28 -18.15
C LEU A 9 -54.26 -18.02 -17.66
N PRO A 10 -54.25 -19.35 -17.47
CA PRO A 10 -53.04 -20.04 -17.03
C PRO A 10 -51.91 -19.97 -18.07
N LEU A 11 -52.23 -19.92 -19.37
CA LEU A 11 -51.23 -19.83 -20.43
C LEU A 11 -50.53 -18.45 -20.44
N ILE A 12 -51.29 -17.38 -20.23
CA ILE A 12 -50.73 -16.03 -20.06
C ILE A 12 -49.88 -15.95 -18.80
N ALA A 13 -50.33 -16.54 -17.69
CA ALA A 13 -49.57 -16.59 -16.45
C ALA A 13 -48.24 -17.35 -16.61
N ALA A 14 -48.24 -18.48 -17.34
CA ALA A 14 -47.04 -19.25 -17.62
C ALA A 14 -46.03 -18.47 -18.48
N LEU A 15 -46.49 -17.75 -19.50
CA LEU A 15 -45.64 -16.88 -20.32
C LEU A 15 -45.06 -15.72 -19.50
N PHE A 16 -45.87 -15.11 -18.63
CA PHE A 16 -45.41 -14.02 -17.77
C PHE A 16 -44.40 -14.52 -16.73
N ALA A 17 -44.59 -15.72 -16.19
CA ALA A 17 -43.65 -16.36 -15.28
C ALA A 17 -42.33 -16.71 -15.97
N LEU A 18 -42.37 -17.25 -17.20
CA LEU A 18 -41.17 -17.53 -17.99
C LEU A 18 -40.42 -16.26 -18.39
N ALA A 19 -41.14 -15.23 -18.84
CA ALA A 19 -40.55 -13.93 -19.17
C ALA A 19 -39.95 -13.26 -17.93
N GLY A 20 -40.64 -13.31 -16.79
CA GLY A 20 -40.13 -12.82 -15.50
C GLY A 20 -38.89 -13.57 -15.04
N ALA A 21 -38.89 -14.90 -15.12
CA ALA A 21 -37.72 -15.72 -14.77
C ALA A 21 -36.53 -15.43 -15.69
N ALA A 22 -36.75 -15.30 -17.00
CA ALA A 22 -35.71 -14.94 -17.95
C ALA A 22 -35.13 -13.54 -17.68
N ALA A 23 -36.00 -12.56 -17.38
CA ALA A 23 -35.57 -11.21 -17.02
C ALA A 23 -34.72 -11.20 -15.74
N VAL A 24 -35.14 -11.93 -14.70
CA VAL A 24 -34.38 -12.04 -13.44
C VAL A 24 -33.02 -12.71 -13.67
N GLN A 25 -32.94 -13.77 -14.46
CA GLN A 25 -31.67 -14.42 -14.79
C GLN A 25 -30.73 -13.49 -15.56
N LEU A 26 -31.25 -12.71 -16.52
CA LEU A 26 -30.46 -11.73 -17.27
C LEU A 26 -29.93 -10.61 -16.37
N LEU A 27 -30.77 -10.09 -15.47
CA LEU A 27 -30.39 -9.07 -14.49
C LEU A 27 -29.34 -9.60 -13.50
N SER A 28 -29.50 -10.83 -13.01
CA SER A 28 -28.52 -11.47 -12.12
C SER A 28 -27.18 -11.65 -12.84
N ALA A 29 -27.18 -12.24 -14.03
CA ALA A 29 -25.96 -12.46 -14.82
C ALA A 29 -25.24 -11.14 -15.14
N ARG A 30 -25.99 -10.07 -15.45
CA ARG A 30 -25.40 -8.75 -15.68
C ARG A 30 -24.79 -8.17 -14.39
N ASN A 31 -25.46 -8.32 -13.26
CA ASN A 31 -24.96 -7.84 -11.98
C ASN A 31 -23.70 -8.61 -11.55
N ASP A 32 -23.71 -9.94 -11.69
CA ASP A 32 -22.56 -10.80 -11.40
C ASP A 32 -21.37 -10.48 -12.30
N TYR A 33 -21.62 -10.17 -13.58
CA TYR A 33 -20.58 -9.71 -14.50
C TYR A 33 -19.99 -8.35 -14.07
N LEU A 34 -20.83 -7.40 -13.66
CA LEU A 34 -20.35 -6.10 -13.19
C LEU A 34 -19.60 -6.20 -11.85
N LEU A 35 -20.08 -7.03 -10.92
CA LEU A 35 -19.45 -7.29 -9.63
C LEU A 35 -18.12 -8.02 -9.81
N SER A 36 -18.06 -9.06 -10.66
CA SER A 36 -16.81 -9.76 -10.96
C SER A 36 -15.80 -8.85 -11.64
N ARG A 37 -16.23 -7.99 -12.57
CA ARG A 37 -15.36 -6.97 -13.17
C ARG A 37 -14.80 -6.01 -12.12
N ARG A 38 -15.66 -5.45 -11.25
CA ARG A 38 -15.23 -4.56 -10.16
C ARG A 38 -14.25 -5.25 -9.20
N ARG A 39 -14.54 -6.50 -8.80
CA ARG A 39 -13.66 -7.31 -7.95
C ARG A 39 -12.30 -7.56 -8.62
N ARG A 40 -12.28 -7.87 -9.92
CA ARG A 40 -11.05 -8.09 -10.68
C ARG A 40 -10.21 -6.81 -10.76
N THR A 41 -10.83 -5.66 -11.04
CA THR A 41 -10.13 -4.36 -11.06
C THR A 41 -9.59 -3.99 -9.69
N ARG A 42 -10.37 -4.20 -8.62
CA ARG A 42 -9.90 -3.95 -7.24
C ARG A 42 -8.73 -4.87 -6.88
N ARG A 43 -8.85 -6.17 -7.18
CA ARG A 43 -7.80 -7.15 -6.94
C ARG A 43 -6.51 -6.77 -7.67
N TRP A 44 -6.61 -6.37 -8.93
CA TRP A 44 -5.48 -5.88 -9.72
C TRP A 44 -4.80 -4.66 -9.07
N TYR A 45 -5.59 -3.71 -8.57
CA TYR A 45 -5.05 -2.54 -7.86
C TYR A 45 -4.34 -2.93 -6.54
N GLU A 46 -4.97 -3.77 -5.72
CA GLU A 46 -4.40 -4.21 -4.45
C GLU A 46 -3.12 -5.05 -4.64
N GLU A 47 -3.08 -5.92 -5.65
CA GLU A 47 -1.88 -6.71 -5.99
C GLU A 47 -0.71 -5.81 -6.39
N ARG A 48 -0.95 -4.79 -7.21
CA ARG A 48 0.07 -3.79 -7.60
C ARG A 48 0.55 -2.98 -6.41
N LYS A 49 -0.39 -2.43 -5.64
CA LYS A 49 -0.08 -1.65 -4.43
C LYS A 49 0.76 -2.47 -3.45
N ALA A 50 0.38 -3.71 -3.19
CA ALA A 50 1.13 -4.60 -2.31
C ALA A 50 2.55 -4.87 -2.81
N ALA A 51 2.73 -5.12 -4.12
CA ALA A 51 4.04 -5.31 -4.72
C ALA A 51 4.93 -4.05 -4.59
N TYR A 52 4.37 -2.86 -4.79
CA TYR A 52 5.10 -1.59 -4.70
C TYR A 52 5.52 -1.27 -3.27
N VAL A 53 4.60 -1.44 -2.31
CA VAL A 53 4.91 -1.25 -0.88
C VAL A 53 5.96 -2.25 -0.41
N ALA A 54 5.87 -3.52 -0.84
CA ALA A 54 6.87 -4.51 -0.51
C ALA A 54 8.26 -4.10 -1.02
N LEU A 55 8.38 -3.68 -2.29
CA LEU A 55 9.67 -3.25 -2.84
C LEU A 55 10.20 -1.98 -2.17
N LEU A 56 9.36 -0.97 -1.95
CA LEU A 56 9.74 0.25 -1.23
C LEU A 56 10.27 -0.06 0.17
N SER A 57 9.57 -0.92 0.92
CA SER A 57 9.98 -1.28 2.28
C SER A 57 11.34 -1.97 2.34
N VAL A 58 11.66 -2.81 1.34
CA VAL A 58 12.97 -3.46 1.24
C VAL A 58 14.05 -2.41 0.93
N PHE A 59 13.81 -1.52 -0.04
CA PHE A 59 14.75 -0.45 -0.38
C PHE A 59 15.01 0.51 0.78
N GLU A 60 13.98 0.93 1.52
CA GLU A 60 14.14 1.79 2.70
C GLU A 60 14.97 1.11 3.78
N ARG A 61 14.64 -0.15 4.08
CA ARG A 61 15.36 -0.93 5.09
C ARG A 61 16.84 -1.08 4.74
N ASP A 62 17.15 -1.33 3.48
CA ASP A 62 18.54 -1.52 3.05
C ASP A 62 19.31 -0.21 2.94
N THR A 63 18.66 0.88 2.53
CA THR A 63 19.27 2.21 2.58
C THR A 63 19.63 2.59 4.02
N PHE A 64 18.74 2.29 4.97
CA PHE A 64 19.02 2.54 6.39
C PHE A 64 20.18 1.68 6.91
N ARG A 65 20.20 0.38 6.58
CA ARG A 65 21.30 -0.53 6.94
C ARG A 65 22.64 -0.08 6.36
N LEU A 66 22.67 0.30 5.08
CA LEU A 66 23.87 0.81 4.41
C LEU A 66 24.40 2.07 5.11
N ARG A 67 23.51 2.99 5.46
CA ARG A 67 23.88 4.22 6.16
C ARG A 67 24.43 3.93 7.56
N ALA A 68 23.76 3.06 8.31
CA ALA A 68 24.21 2.64 9.64
C ALA A 68 25.58 1.94 9.60
N ALA A 69 25.79 1.03 8.64
CA ALA A 69 27.08 0.35 8.45
C ALA A 69 28.19 1.34 8.08
N PHE A 70 27.90 2.29 7.19
CA PHE A 70 28.84 3.34 6.81
C PHE A 70 29.21 4.24 7.99
N ASP A 71 28.23 4.70 8.76
CA ASP A 71 28.46 5.54 9.94
C ASP A 71 29.25 4.79 11.03
N ALA A 72 29.12 3.46 11.10
CA ALA A 72 29.90 2.59 12.00
C ALA A 72 31.29 2.20 11.46
N GLY A 73 31.62 2.53 10.21
CA GLY A 73 32.84 2.07 9.55
C GLY A 73 32.86 0.56 9.27
N GLU A 74 31.71 -0.10 9.30
CA GLU A 74 31.56 -1.52 9.02
C GLU A 74 31.37 -1.77 7.52
N LYS A 75 31.80 -2.96 7.07
CA LYS A 75 31.56 -3.38 5.69
C LYS A 75 30.06 -3.67 5.49
N PRO A 76 29.44 -3.17 4.41
CA PRO A 76 28.04 -3.43 4.12
C PRO A 76 27.81 -4.91 3.86
N VAL A 77 26.55 -5.30 4.03
CA VAL A 77 26.05 -6.63 3.67
C VAL A 77 26.46 -6.97 2.24
N PRO A 78 26.98 -8.19 1.96
CA PRO A 78 27.42 -8.58 0.63
C PRO A 78 26.31 -8.42 -0.43
N ALA A 79 26.69 -8.01 -1.64
CA ALA A 79 25.77 -7.84 -2.77
C ALA A 79 24.86 -9.04 -3.06
N LEU A 80 25.34 -10.27 -2.84
CA LEU A 80 24.52 -11.48 -3.05
C LEU A 80 23.34 -11.57 -2.08
N VAL A 81 23.54 -11.17 -0.82
CA VAL A 81 22.48 -11.18 0.20
C VAL A 81 21.45 -10.10 -0.12
N TYR A 82 21.90 -8.92 -0.55
CA TYR A 82 21.03 -7.87 -1.07
C TYR A 82 20.18 -8.36 -2.26
N LEU A 83 20.80 -9.06 -3.22
CA LEU A 83 20.10 -9.59 -4.40
C LEU A 83 19.04 -10.63 -4.03
N ASP A 84 19.30 -11.45 -3.01
CA ASP A 84 18.35 -12.46 -2.51
C ASP A 84 17.14 -11.80 -1.81
N GLU A 85 17.37 -10.74 -1.03
CA GLU A 85 16.29 -10.00 -0.36
C GLU A 85 15.43 -9.20 -1.35
N VAL A 86 16.06 -8.51 -2.31
CA VAL A 86 15.37 -7.62 -3.26
C VAL A 86 14.76 -8.37 -4.44
N GLY A 87 15.39 -9.46 -4.88
CA GLY A 87 15.02 -10.21 -6.08
C GLY A 87 13.53 -10.56 -6.18
N PRO A 88 12.92 -11.18 -5.14
CA PRO A 88 11.51 -11.53 -5.14
C PRO A 88 10.58 -10.31 -5.26
N ALA A 89 10.87 -9.24 -4.52
CA ALA A 89 10.08 -8.02 -4.56
C ALA A 89 10.20 -7.30 -5.92
N LEU A 90 11.41 -7.23 -6.47
CA LEU A 90 11.68 -6.65 -7.77
C LEU A 90 10.99 -7.44 -8.89
N MET A 91 10.97 -8.77 -8.81
CA MET A 91 10.28 -9.64 -9.76
C MET A 91 8.78 -9.32 -9.82
N ASN A 92 8.12 -9.17 -8.67
CA ASN A 92 6.69 -8.82 -8.62
C ASN A 92 6.40 -7.49 -9.32
N VAL A 93 7.25 -6.49 -9.12
CA VAL A 93 7.14 -5.20 -9.82
C VAL A 93 7.40 -5.35 -11.32
N ARG A 94 8.37 -6.16 -11.75
CA ARG A 94 8.63 -6.41 -13.18
C ARG A 94 7.44 -7.07 -13.91
N LEU A 95 6.66 -7.89 -13.21
CA LEU A 95 5.49 -8.57 -13.74
C LEU A 95 4.23 -7.69 -13.78
N LEU A 96 4.03 -6.85 -12.75
CA LEU A 96 2.77 -6.12 -12.55
C LEU A 96 2.84 -4.64 -12.97
N ALA A 97 4.02 -4.05 -13.03
CA ALA A 97 4.18 -2.61 -13.22
C ALA A 97 4.27 -2.18 -14.68
N SER A 98 3.96 -0.90 -14.93
CA SER A 98 4.10 -0.26 -16.23
C SER A 98 5.58 -0.05 -16.59
N GLY A 99 5.86 0.42 -17.81
CA GLY A 99 7.22 0.78 -18.23
C GLY A 99 7.92 1.76 -17.26
N PRO A 100 7.33 2.94 -16.97
CA PRO A 100 7.92 3.95 -16.10
C PRO A 100 8.28 3.45 -14.69
N VAL A 101 7.36 2.75 -14.03
CA VAL A 101 7.59 2.22 -12.67
C VAL A 101 8.68 1.15 -12.68
N ARG A 102 8.73 0.28 -13.70
CA ARG A 102 9.81 -0.70 -13.85
C ARG A 102 11.17 -0.05 -14.06
N SER A 103 11.24 1.00 -14.89
CA SER A 103 12.50 1.72 -15.11
C SER A 103 12.99 2.42 -13.86
N ALA A 104 12.09 3.07 -13.11
CA ALA A 104 12.45 3.74 -11.86
C ALA A 104 12.88 2.74 -10.78
N ALA A 105 12.16 1.62 -10.63
CA ALA A 105 12.55 0.54 -9.72
C ALA A 105 13.95 -0.02 -10.06
N LEU A 106 14.25 -0.21 -11.35
CA LEU A 106 15.58 -0.66 -11.80
C LEU A 106 16.66 0.38 -11.51
N ALA A 107 16.38 1.67 -11.66
CA ALA A 107 17.35 2.72 -11.35
C ALA A 107 17.75 2.70 -9.87
N VAL A 108 16.77 2.58 -8.96
CA VAL A 108 17.03 2.41 -7.51
C VAL A 108 17.84 1.14 -7.27
N HIS A 109 17.41 0.03 -7.87
CA HIS A 109 18.06 -1.27 -7.67
C HIS A 109 19.54 -1.26 -8.09
N LEU A 110 19.86 -0.67 -9.24
CA LEU A 110 21.23 -0.56 -9.75
C LEU A 110 22.11 0.33 -8.88
N LEU A 111 21.54 1.43 -8.36
CA LEU A 111 22.25 2.33 -7.45
C LEU A 111 22.60 1.62 -6.13
N LEU A 112 21.62 0.94 -5.53
CA LEU A 112 21.83 0.14 -4.31
C LEU A 112 22.77 -1.05 -4.55
N GLN A 113 22.65 -1.74 -5.69
CA GLN A 113 23.58 -2.82 -6.05
C GLN A 113 25.03 -2.31 -6.15
N LYS A 114 25.23 -1.11 -6.73
CA LYS A 114 26.54 -0.47 -6.79
C LYS A 114 27.10 -0.15 -5.39
N LEU A 115 26.23 0.23 -4.46
CA LEU A 115 26.58 0.50 -3.05
C LEU A 115 26.92 -0.79 -2.27
N HIS A 116 26.23 -1.90 -2.54
CA HIS A 116 26.51 -3.21 -1.91
C HIS A 116 27.66 -3.99 -2.56
N GLY A 117 28.12 -3.56 -3.74
CA GLY A 117 29.22 -4.16 -4.46
C GLY A 117 30.57 -3.92 -3.76
N GLU A 118 31.60 -3.61 -4.54
CA GLU A 118 32.86 -3.21 -3.95
C GLU A 118 32.68 -1.83 -3.33
N MET A 119 32.96 -1.70 -2.02
CA MET A 119 33.19 -0.43 -1.32
C MET A 119 34.35 0.41 -1.93
N ASN A 120 34.84 0.01 -3.10
CA ASN A 120 35.67 0.74 -4.03
C ASN A 120 34.93 0.81 -5.37
N PRO A 121 33.86 1.62 -5.51
CA PRO A 121 33.40 1.98 -6.84
C PRO A 121 34.57 2.69 -7.52
N ALA A 122 35.25 1.99 -8.43
CA ALA A 122 36.43 2.42 -9.20
C ALA A 122 36.58 3.93 -9.13
N SER A 123 37.45 4.39 -8.21
CA SER A 123 37.61 5.79 -7.86
C SER A 123 37.76 6.56 -9.15
N VAL A 124 36.84 7.50 -9.40
CA VAL A 124 37.12 8.59 -10.34
C VAL A 124 38.53 9.08 -9.99
N ILE A 125 39.43 9.08 -10.96
CA ILE A 125 40.86 9.32 -10.74
C ILE A 125 41.01 10.61 -9.91
N GLY A 126 41.50 10.49 -8.68
CA GLY A 126 41.69 11.62 -7.75
C GLY A 126 40.63 11.81 -6.65
N VAL A 127 39.56 11.01 -6.60
CA VAL A 127 38.54 11.09 -5.53
C VAL A 127 38.69 9.94 -4.54
N GLN A 128 38.69 10.25 -3.25
CA GLN A 128 38.71 9.23 -2.20
C GLN A 128 37.42 8.36 -2.28
N PRO A 129 37.53 7.02 -2.24
CA PRO A 129 36.39 6.11 -2.37
C PRO A 129 35.25 6.40 -1.39
N GLU A 130 35.58 6.83 -0.18
CA GLU A 130 34.65 7.20 0.89
C GLU A 130 33.76 8.40 0.50
N ILE A 131 34.34 9.39 -0.18
CA ILE A 131 33.62 10.57 -0.65
C ILE A 131 32.66 10.16 -1.78
N HIS A 132 33.11 9.32 -2.71
CA HIS A 132 32.25 8.85 -3.79
C HIS A 132 31.09 7.98 -3.26
N PHE A 133 31.36 7.13 -2.29
CA PHE A 133 30.33 6.31 -1.64
C PHE A 133 29.29 7.16 -0.92
N ARG A 134 29.73 8.16 -0.15
CA ARG A 134 28.84 9.11 0.53
C ARG A 134 27.94 9.85 -0.46
N GLU A 135 28.49 10.27 -1.59
CA GLU A 135 27.73 10.95 -2.65
C GLU A 135 26.71 10.01 -3.32
N LEU A 136 27.03 8.74 -3.51
CA LEU A 136 26.03 7.78 -4.02
C LEU A 136 24.92 7.52 -2.99
N LEU A 137 25.25 7.46 -1.69
CA LEU A 137 24.27 7.33 -0.62
C LEU A 137 23.32 8.53 -0.53
N THR A 138 23.80 9.76 -0.77
CA THR A 138 22.94 10.96 -0.78
C THR A 138 22.01 11.00 -1.99
N GLN A 139 22.34 10.31 -3.08
CA GLN A 139 21.50 10.21 -4.28
C GLN A 139 20.35 9.20 -4.14
N VAL A 140 20.46 8.18 -3.28
CA VAL A 140 19.44 7.13 -3.14
C VAL A 140 18.04 7.70 -2.83
N PRO A 141 17.85 8.62 -1.86
CA PRO A 141 16.54 9.20 -1.58
C PRO A 141 15.93 9.95 -2.78
N LEU A 142 16.75 10.58 -3.62
CA LEU A 142 16.28 11.31 -4.80
C LEU A 142 15.72 10.36 -5.86
N VAL A 143 16.40 9.23 -6.09
CA VAL A 143 15.92 8.20 -7.04
C VAL A 143 14.70 7.47 -6.46
N MET A 144 14.66 7.25 -5.15
CA MET A 144 13.48 6.72 -4.45
C MET A 144 12.26 7.62 -4.63
N GLN A 145 12.41 8.95 -4.53
CA GLN A 145 11.32 9.90 -4.78
C GLN A 145 10.79 9.82 -6.22
N GLN A 146 11.67 9.62 -7.21
CA GLN A 146 11.23 9.43 -8.61
C GLN A 146 10.44 8.13 -8.78
N PHE A 147 10.85 7.07 -8.08
CA PHE A 147 10.12 5.81 -8.05
C PHE A 147 8.75 5.95 -7.38
N GLU A 148 8.67 6.65 -6.25
CA GLU A 148 7.41 6.97 -5.58
C GLU A 148 6.47 7.80 -6.47
N ALA A 149 7.00 8.82 -7.14
CA ALA A 149 6.23 9.64 -8.08
C ALA A 149 5.63 8.76 -9.20
N ALA A 150 6.45 7.90 -9.80
CA ALA A 150 5.99 6.96 -10.83
C ALA A 150 4.90 6.00 -10.30
N ILE A 151 5.04 5.50 -9.06
CA ILE A 151 4.02 4.65 -8.43
C ILE A 151 2.71 5.42 -8.24
N ARG A 152 2.79 6.67 -7.75
CA ARG A 152 1.60 7.49 -7.50
C ARG A 152 0.85 7.80 -8.79
N ASP A 153 1.57 8.18 -9.84
CA ASP A 153 1.00 8.42 -11.17
C ASP A 153 0.30 7.15 -11.70
N GLU A 154 0.93 5.99 -11.53
CA GLU A 154 0.40 4.73 -12.03
C GLU A 154 -0.81 4.21 -11.25
N LEU A 155 -0.84 4.46 -9.94
CA LEU A 155 -1.98 4.12 -9.08
C LEU A 155 -3.07 5.22 -9.09
N GLY A 156 -2.86 6.34 -9.79
CA GLY A 156 -3.78 7.48 -9.78
C GLY A 156 -3.97 8.06 -8.37
N ILE A 157 -2.90 8.07 -7.57
CA ILE A 157 -2.92 8.62 -6.21
C ILE A 157 -2.57 10.11 -6.28
N ASP A 158 -3.60 10.94 -6.34
CA ASP A 158 -3.45 12.39 -6.31
C ASP A 158 -2.80 12.88 -5.00
N ALA A 159 -2.11 14.02 -5.07
CA ALA A 159 -1.52 14.68 -3.89
C ALA A 159 -2.59 15.14 -2.90
N THR A 160 -3.79 15.46 -3.40
CA THR A 160 -4.92 15.89 -2.61
C THR A 160 -5.69 14.66 -2.11
N PRO A 161 -5.81 14.43 -0.79
CA PRO A 161 -6.64 13.35 -0.30
C PRO A 161 -8.09 13.58 -0.76
N PRO A 162 -8.84 12.53 -1.15
CA PRO A 162 -10.24 12.67 -1.48
C PRO A 162 -10.95 13.32 -0.28
N ALA A 163 -11.75 14.35 -0.55
CA ALA A 163 -12.52 15.02 0.49
C ALA A 163 -13.27 13.96 1.30
N PRO A 164 -13.21 14.00 2.65
CA PRO A 164 -13.95 13.05 3.46
C PRO A 164 -15.41 13.06 3.00
N PRO A 165 -16.05 11.89 2.88
CA PRO A 165 -17.45 11.84 2.47
C PRO A 165 -18.22 12.78 3.39
N ALA A 166 -18.90 13.77 2.80
CA ALA A 166 -19.69 14.73 3.55
C ALA A 166 -20.53 13.94 4.55
N ALA A 167 -20.31 14.20 5.84
CA ALA A 167 -20.99 13.48 6.90
C ALA A 167 -22.49 13.54 6.56
N PRO A 168 -23.20 12.40 6.47
CA PRO A 168 -24.64 12.44 6.34
C PRO A 168 -25.14 13.27 7.52
N ASN A 169 -25.80 14.38 7.19
CA ASN A 169 -26.24 15.42 8.11
C ASN A 169 -26.60 14.85 9.48
N GLY A 170 -25.96 15.38 10.51
CA GLY A 170 -25.95 14.82 11.86
C GLY A 170 -27.34 14.44 12.36
N ARG A 171 -27.49 13.16 12.73
CA ARG A 171 -28.42 12.65 13.77
C ARG A 171 -28.29 11.13 13.87
N SER A 172 -27.21 10.66 14.50
CA SER A 172 -27.17 9.38 15.25
C SER A 172 -25.73 9.01 15.66
N ARG A 173 -25.12 9.81 16.55
CA ARG A 173 -23.96 9.37 17.34
C ARG A 173 -24.17 9.79 18.79
N GLY A 174 -25.15 9.16 19.40
CA GLY A 174 -25.28 9.07 20.85
C GLY A 174 -25.34 7.58 21.19
N LEU A 175 -24.56 7.18 22.20
CA LEU A 175 -24.33 5.83 22.72
C LEU A 175 -23.03 5.19 22.20
N LEU A 176 -22.15 4.87 23.15
CA LEU A 176 -20.77 4.38 23.05
C LEU A 176 -19.66 5.45 23.08
N ARG A 177 -19.77 6.41 24.00
CA ARG A 177 -18.59 6.98 24.65
C ARG A 177 -18.79 6.94 26.17
N ARG A 178 -18.37 5.84 26.78
CA ARG A 178 -18.19 5.71 28.23
C ARG A 178 -16.91 6.47 28.57
N PRO A 179 -16.96 7.59 29.31
CA PRO A 179 -15.73 8.25 29.74
C PRO A 179 -15.03 7.39 30.79
N ALA A 180 -13.74 7.13 30.57
CA ALA A 180 -12.84 6.64 31.60
C ALA A 180 -12.75 7.69 32.71
N ARG A 181 -12.88 7.25 33.97
CA ARG A 181 -12.58 8.08 35.14
C ARG A 181 -11.07 8.21 35.23
N ASP A 182 -10.57 9.41 35.00
CA ASP A 182 -9.25 9.82 35.45
C ASP A 182 -9.38 10.13 36.96
N GLU A 183 -8.78 9.28 37.80
CA GLU A 183 -8.50 9.63 39.19
C GLU A 183 -7.13 10.31 39.28
N PRO A 184 -7.03 11.53 39.84
CA PRO A 184 -5.75 12.17 40.10
C PRO A 184 -5.16 11.67 41.43
N LEU A 185 -4.01 10.98 41.36
CA LEU A 185 -3.15 10.73 42.51
C LEU A 185 -2.27 11.96 42.75
N GLU A 186 -2.80 12.95 43.46
CA GLU A 186 -1.99 14.01 44.08
C GLU A 186 -2.48 14.30 45.50
N GLY A 187 -1.55 14.21 46.46
CA GLY A 187 -1.69 14.82 47.78
C GLY A 187 -1.84 13.82 48.91
N LEU A 188 -0.70 13.39 49.48
CA LEU A 188 -0.48 13.24 50.93
C LEU A 188 1.01 12.96 51.16
N ALA A 189 1.82 13.97 50.89
CA ALA A 189 3.12 14.14 51.54
C ALA A 189 3.02 15.38 52.45
N GLU A 190 3.62 15.23 53.63
CA GLU A 190 3.87 16.22 54.68
C GLU A 190 2.78 16.46 55.74
N ILE A 191 3.11 16.02 56.94
CA ILE A 191 3.22 16.73 58.24
C ILE A 191 3.07 15.60 59.28
N GLY A 192 4.06 15.18 60.06
CA GLY A 192 5.01 15.97 60.83
C GLY A 192 4.86 15.53 62.29
N GLN A 193 5.92 14.92 62.83
CA GLN A 193 6.36 14.99 64.23
C GLN A 193 5.42 14.60 65.40
N ASP A 194 5.94 13.65 66.19
CA ASP A 194 6.13 13.72 67.65
C ASP A 194 5.05 13.11 68.58
N ARG A 195 5.34 11.92 69.13
CA ARG A 195 5.32 11.69 70.60
C ARG A 195 5.87 10.32 71.05
N LYS A 196 6.80 10.42 72.00
CA LYS A 196 7.35 9.45 72.97
C LYS A 196 6.39 8.36 73.47
N VAL A 197 6.88 7.12 73.62
CA VAL A 197 7.20 6.43 74.89
C VAL A 197 8.37 5.49 74.64
#